data_AF-A0A9X1X9A2-F1
#
_entry.id   AF-A0A9X1X9A2-F1
#
_cell.length_a   1.000
_cell.length_b   1.000
_cell.length_c   1.000
_cell.angle_alpha   90.00
_cell.angle_beta   90.00
_cell.angle_gamma   90.00
#
_symmetry.space_group_name_H-M   'P 1'
#
loop_
_entity.id
_entity.type
_entity.pdbx_description
1 polymer ?
#
loop_
_entity_poly.entity_id
_entity_poly.type
_entity_poly.pdbx_seq_one_letter_code
_entity_poly.pdbx_strand_id
1 'polypeptide(L)'
;MYQITVNEKFKFTTEGKDGLVELNDSIIQPDIASLSQTRFHIILDDKSYQAELVAFDATEKSASIKVNGNVYELKAKDQYDALLEQLGMSSITAGAVADLKAPMPGLVLKVFVNEGDTVQKGDNLFVLEAMKMENIIKAPASATVKSVRIKPGDKVEKGTVLIGF
;
A
#
# COMPACT_ATOMS: atom_id res chain seq x y z
N MET A 1 5.26 -5.94 -6.90
CA MET A 1 6.09 -4.74 -6.68
C MET A 1 5.65 -4.04 -5.41
N TYR A 2 6.57 -3.85 -4.47
CA TYR A 2 6.42 -3.06 -3.25
C TYR A 2 7.36 -1.86 -3.31
N GLN A 3 6.97 -0.76 -2.69
CA GLN A 3 7.83 0.38 -2.42
C GLN A 3 8.21 0.38 -0.94
N ILE A 4 9.49 0.19 -0.64
CA ILE A 4 10.01 0.21 0.72
C ILE A 4 10.68 1.56 0.97
N THR A 5 10.25 2.26 2.02
CA THR A 5 10.91 3.47 2.51
C THR A 5 11.70 3.14 3.77
N VAL A 6 12.99 3.49 3.79
CA VAL A 6 13.92 3.28 4.91
C VAL A 6 14.25 4.62 5.56
N ASN A 7 14.05 4.72 6.87
CA ASN A 7 14.29 5.93 7.68
C ASN A 7 13.67 7.19 7.06
N GLU A 8 12.49 7.04 6.43
CA GLU A 8 11.73 8.09 5.72
C GLU A 8 12.47 8.80 4.56
N LYS A 9 13.69 8.36 4.23
CA LYS A 9 14.56 9.04 3.26
C LYS A 9 14.84 8.22 2.02
N PHE A 10 15.20 6.96 2.20
CA PHE A 10 15.63 6.11 1.10
C PHE A 10 14.45 5.28 0.61
N LYS A 11 14.12 5.41 -0.68
CA LYS A 11 13.03 4.66 -1.30
C LYS A 11 13.61 3.59 -2.20
N PHE A 12 13.08 2.39 -2.07
CA PHE A 12 13.46 1.23 -2.85
C PHE A 12 12.21 0.61 -3.46
N THR A 13 12.30 0.21 -4.72
CA THR A 13 11.27 -0.64 -5.34
C THR A 13 11.75 -2.07 -5.27
N THR A 14 10.89 -2.98 -4.79
CA THR A 14 11.19 -4.41 -4.73
C THR A 14 10.15 -5.25 -5.46
N GLU A 15 10.63 -6.19 -6.25
CA GLU A 15 9.84 -7.29 -6.78
C GLU A 15 10.56 -8.60 -6.44
N GLY A 16 9.83 -9.53 -5.82
CA GLY A 16 10.35 -10.86 -5.51
C GLY A 16 9.88 -11.84 -6.57
N LYS A 17 10.83 -12.44 -7.31
CA LYS A 17 10.62 -13.64 -8.12
C LYS A 17 11.77 -14.59 -7.83
N ASP A 18 11.45 -15.83 -7.40
CA ASP A 18 12.38 -16.96 -7.31
C ASP A 18 13.74 -16.65 -6.64
N GLY A 19 13.72 -16.02 -5.45
CA GLY A 19 14.94 -15.74 -4.67
C GLY A 19 15.82 -14.61 -5.22
N LEU A 20 15.44 -14.02 -6.37
CA LEU A 20 16.02 -12.78 -6.87
C LEU A 20 15.24 -11.60 -6.29
N VAL A 21 15.98 -10.62 -5.76
CA VAL A 21 15.40 -9.37 -5.30
C VAL A 21 15.84 -8.30 -6.28
N GLU A 22 14.88 -7.75 -7.02
CA GLU A 22 15.12 -6.54 -7.77
C GLU A 22 15.06 -5.36 -6.80
N LEU A 23 16.12 -4.56 -6.73
CA LEU A 23 16.20 -3.32 -5.96
C LEU A 23 16.54 -2.19 -6.92
N ASN A 24 15.63 -1.23 -7.09
CA ASN A 24 15.84 -0.06 -7.96
C ASN A 24 16.31 -0.45 -9.37
N ASP A 25 15.60 -1.38 -9.99
CA ASP A 25 15.87 -1.91 -11.34
C ASP A 25 17.21 -2.67 -11.47
N SER A 26 17.86 -2.97 -10.33
CA SER A 26 19.07 -3.80 -10.25
C SER A 26 18.76 -5.11 -9.56
N ILE A 27 19.05 -6.23 -10.24
CA ILE A 27 18.89 -7.56 -9.66
C ILE A 27 20.03 -7.81 -8.69
N ILE A 28 19.70 -8.08 -7.42
CA ILE A 28 20.64 -8.59 -6.43
C ILE A 28 20.27 -10.02 -6.04
N GLN A 29 21.29 -10.81 -5.71
CA GLN A 29 21.14 -12.17 -5.22
C GLN A 29 21.89 -12.34 -3.89
N PRO A 30 21.29 -11.86 -2.78
CA PRO A 30 21.88 -12.05 -1.47
C PRO A 30 21.83 -13.52 -1.05
N ASP A 31 22.91 -14.02 -0.48
CA ASP A 31 22.89 -15.30 0.24
C ASP A 31 22.40 -15.05 1.67
N ILE A 32 21.26 -15.63 2.02
CA ILE A 32 20.58 -15.37 3.29
C ILE A 32 20.49 -16.66 4.08
N ALA A 33 21.23 -16.71 5.20
CA ALA A 33 21.13 -17.78 6.18
C ALA A 33 20.28 -17.32 7.37
N SER A 34 19.24 -18.08 7.69
CA SER A 34 18.45 -17.86 8.91
C SER A 34 19.17 -18.46 10.12
N LEU A 35 19.49 -17.61 11.11
CA LEU A 35 20.13 -18.04 12.37
C LEU A 35 19.07 -18.35 13.44
N SER A 36 17.92 -17.67 13.37
CA SER A 36 16.73 -17.90 14.21
C SER A 36 15.49 -17.30 13.52
N GLN A 37 14.33 -17.31 14.18
CA GLN A 37 13.10 -16.70 13.63
C GLN A 37 13.23 -15.20 13.33
N THR A 38 14.05 -14.47 14.09
CA THR A 38 14.21 -13.03 13.94
C THR A 38 15.62 -12.62 13.52
N ARG A 39 16.58 -13.54 13.47
CA ARG A 39 17.98 -13.22 13.13
C ARG A 39 18.44 -13.91 11.86
N PHE A 40 19.09 -13.13 11.01
CA PHE A 40 19.55 -13.53 9.70
C PHE A 40 21.01 -13.10 9.50
N HIS A 41 21.75 -13.90 8.77
CA HIS A 41 23.04 -13.55 8.23
C HIS A 41 22.89 -13.39 6.73
N ILE A 42 23.33 -12.26 6.20
CA ILE A 42 23.17 -11.89 4.79
C ILE A 42 24.55 -11.67 4.21
N ILE A 43 24.86 -12.32 3.09
CA ILE A 43 26.07 -12.06 2.31
C ILE A 43 25.64 -11.44 0.99
N LEU A 44 26.19 -10.28 0.68
CA LEU A 44 25.97 -9.56 -0.57
C LEU A 44 27.27 -8.88 -0.98
N ASP A 45 27.72 -9.13 -2.21
CA ASP A 45 28.97 -8.60 -2.77
C ASP A 45 30.19 -8.81 -1.85
N ASP A 46 30.38 -10.06 -1.39
CA ASP A 46 31.44 -10.48 -0.44
C ASP A 46 31.43 -9.79 0.94
N LYS A 47 30.36 -9.04 1.25
CA LYS A 47 30.17 -8.39 2.55
C LYS A 47 29.13 -9.13 3.37
N SER A 48 29.44 -9.34 4.64
CA SER A 48 28.57 -10.00 5.61
C SER A 48 27.81 -8.97 6.46
N TYR A 49 26.53 -9.23 6.64
CA TYR A 49 25.62 -8.40 7.43
C TYR A 49 24.85 -9.28 8.40
N GLN A 50 24.79 -8.85 9.66
CA GLN A 50 23.91 -9.44 10.66
C GLN A 50 22.64 -8.59 10.72
N ALA A 51 21.52 -9.18 10.33
CA ALA A 51 20.21 -8.55 10.37
C ALA A 51 19.34 -9.18 11.46
N GLU A 52 18.61 -8.36 12.19
CA GLU A 52 17.68 -8.78 13.23
C GLU A 52 16.35 -8.03 13.06
N LEU A 53 15.24 -8.76 12.97
CA LEU A 53 13.90 -8.20 13.02
C LEU A 53 13.59 -7.83 14.48
N VAL A 54 13.54 -6.52 14.75
CA VAL A 54 13.25 -5.97 16.09
C VAL A 54 11.76 -5.86 16.31
N ALA A 55 11.02 -5.37 15.30
CA ALA A 55 9.58 -5.21 15.37
C ALA A 55 8.96 -5.34 13.98
N PHE A 56 7.72 -5.80 13.92
CA PHE A 56 6.92 -5.88 12.69
C PHE A 56 5.46 -5.60 13.02
N ASP A 57 4.87 -4.64 12.33
CA ASP A 57 3.44 -4.36 12.37
C ASP A 57 2.84 -4.59 10.97
N ALA A 58 2.04 -5.66 10.85
CA ALA A 58 1.39 -6.02 9.60
C ALA A 58 0.26 -5.05 9.21
N THR A 59 -0.34 -4.36 10.17
CA THR A 59 -1.45 -3.42 9.95
C THR A 59 -0.93 -2.09 9.41
N GLU A 60 0.16 -1.59 9.98
CA GLU A 60 0.85 -0.38 9.53
C GLU A 60 1.84 -0.64 8.39
N LYS A 61 2.04 -1.92 8.02
CA LYS A 61 3.03 -2.36 7.02
C LYS A 61 4.42 -1.80 7.34
N SER A 62 4.77 -1.77 8.62
CA SER A 62 6.01 -1.21 9.13
C SER A 62 6.87 -2.28 9.80
N ALA A 63 8.19 -2.09 9.76
CA ALA A 63 9.14 -2.98 10.41
C ALA A 63 10.34 -2.20 10.94
N SER A 64 10.96 -2.69 12.00
CA SER A 64 12.25 -2.22 12.48
C SER A 64 13.26 -3.35 12.33
N ILE A 65 14.30 -3.14 11.52
CA ILE A 65 15.37 -4.10 11.31
C ILE A 65 16.67 -3.51 11.82
N LYS A 66 17.39 -4.26 12.64
CA LYS A 66 18.72 -3.93 13.11
C LYS A 66 19.75 -4.61 12.21
N VAL A 67 20.60 -3.82 11.54
CA VAL A 67 21.68 -4.33 10.68
C VAL A 67 23.03 -3.88 11.25
N ASN A 68 23.90 -4.84 11.57
CA ASN A 68 25.24 -4.60 12.15
C ASN A 68 25.21 -3.64 13.36
N GLY A 69 24.17 -3.72 14.19
CA GLY A 69 24.02 -2.87 15.39
C GLY A 69 23.17 -1.61 15.19
N ASN A 70 22.98 -1.15 13.95
CA ASN A 70 22.19 0.05 13.64
C ASN A 70 20.74 -0.32 13.33
N VAL A 71 19.78 0.42 13.90
CA VAL A 71 18.35 0.18 13.67
C VAL A 71 17.88 1.01 12.47
N TYR A 72 17.11 0.36 11.59
CA TYR A 72 16.50 0.95 10.41
C TYR A 72 14.99 0.73 10.47
N GLU A 73 14.24 1.81 10.28
CA GLU A 73 12.79 1.78 10.20
C GLU A 73 12.36 1.63 8.75
N LEU A 74 11.45 0.70 8.50
CA LEU A 74 10.94 0.34 7.19
C LEU A 74 9.45 0.58 7.15
N LYS A 75 8.97 1.18 6.06
CA LYS A 75 7.55 1.24 5.70
C LYS A 75 7.38 0.69 4.30
N ALA A 76 6.54 -0.34 4.15
CA ALA A 76 6.22 -0.93 2.85
C ALA A 76 4.89 -0.40 2.34
N LYS A 77 4.85 -0.04 1.05
CA LYS A 77 3.63 0.30 0.32
C LYS A 77 3.47 -0.65 -0.85
N ASP A 78 2.28 -1.19 -1.03
CA ASP A 78 1.91 -1.93 -2.24
C ASP A 78 1.19 -0.99 -3.24
N GLN A 79 0.78 -1.55 -4.38
CA GLN A 79 0.03 -0.79 -5.38
C GLN A 79 -1.31 -0.27 -4.86
N TYR A 80 -1.92 -0.96 -3.88
CA TYR A 80 -3.18 -0.52 -3.28
C TYR A 80 -2.96 0.68 -2.34
N ASP A 81 -1.87 0.69 -1.56
CA ASP A 81 -1.51 1.85 -0.73
C ASP A 81 -1.15 3.07 -1.58
N ALA A 82 -0.41 2.86 -2.67
CA ALA A 82 -0.09 3.93 -3.62
C ALA A 82 -1.37 4.50 -4.26
N LEU A 83 -2.33 3.63 -4.59
CA LEU A 83 -3.64 4.04 -5.08
C LEU A 83 -4.42 4.85 -4.03
N LEU A 84 -4.46 4.39 -2.77
CA LEU A 84 -5.10 5.13 -1.65
C LEU A 84 -4.48 6.51 -1.40
N GLU A 85 -3.16 6.63 -1.52
CA GLU A 85 -2.47 7.91 -1.40
C GLU A 85 -2.83 8.85 -2.57
N GLN A 86 -2.91 8.32 -3.79
CA GLN A 86 -3.41 9.06 -4.95
C GLN A 86 -4.89 9.45 -4.84
N LEU A 87 -5.70 8.65 -4.13
CA LEU A 87 -7.09 8.95 -3.78
C LEU A 87 -7.20 10.10 -2.75
N GLY A 88 -6.08 10.57 -2.17
CA GLY A 88 -6.04 11.67 -1.21
C GLY A 88 -6.41 11.28 0.22
N MET A 89 -6.28 9.99 0.57
CA MET A 89 -6.71 9.45 1.87
C MET A 89 -5.55 9.24 2.86
N SER A 90 -4.41 9.87 2.63
CA SER A 90 -3.16 9.64 3.36
C SER A 90 -3.14 10.14 4.81
N SER A 91 -4.26 10.62 5.34
CA SER A 91 -4.40 11.06 6.73
C SER A 91 -5.80 10.74 7.25
N ILE A 92 -6.06 9.44 7.47
CA ILE A 92 -7.20 9.00 8.28
C ILE A 92 -6.71 8.96 9.73
N THR A 93 -6.73 10.11 10.41
CA THR A 93 -6.80 10.13 11.86
C THR A 93 -8.19 9.69 12.28
N ALA A 94 -8.28 8.86 13.33
CA ALA A 94 -9.54 8.37 13.88
C ALA A 94 -10.47 9.55 14.21
N GLY A 95 -11.49 9.78 13.38
CA GLY A 95 -12.53 10.80 13.63
C GLY A 95 -13.05 11.54 12.39
N ALA A 96 -12.29 11.61 11.30
CA ALA A 96 -12.75 12.23 10.05
C ALA A 96 -12.26 11.42 8.85
N VAL A 97 -13.12 10.58 8.29
CA VAL A 97 -12.83 9.92 7.01
C VAL A 97 -12.99 10.97 5.92
N ALA A 98 -11.90 11.31 5.23
CA ALA A 98 -11.91 12.25 4.13
C ALA A 98 -12.72 11.71 2.94
N ASP A 99 -13.35 12.60 2.17
CA ASP A 99 -14.02 12.28 0.92
C ASP A 99 -13.12 11.45 -0.01
N LEU A 100 -13.66 10.36 -0.55
CA LEU A 100 -13.03 9.52 -1.56
C LEU A 100 -13.05 10.23 -2.91
N LYS A 101 -11.87 10.58 -3.42
CA LYS A 101 -11.69 11.23 -4.71
C LYS A 101 -11.09 10.28 -5.73
N ALA A 102 -11.44 10.38 -7.01
CA ALA A 102 -10.86 9.56 -8.08
C ALA A 102 -9.31 9.73 -8.16
N PRO A 103 -8.52 8.65 -8.25
CA PRO A 103 -7.06 8.75 -8.23
C PRO A 103 -6.47 9.01 -9.62
N MET A 104 -7.24 8.63 -10.63
CA MET A 104 -6.95 8.71 -12.05
C MET A 104 -8.28 8.79 -12.82
N PRO A 105 -8.28 9.28 -14.05
CA PRO A 105 -9.46 9.24 -14.90
C PRO A 105 -9.88 7.80 -15.21
N GLY A 106 -11.19 7.55 -15.27
CA GLY A 106 -11.70 6.20 -15.52
C GLY A 106 -13.21 6.14 -15.71
N LEU A 107 -13.71 4.93 -15.96
CA LEU A 107 -15.14 4.63 -16.11
C LEU A 107 -15.63 3.82 -14.91
N VAL A 108 -16.69 4.27 -14.26
CA VAL A 108 -17.32 3.53 -13.16
C VAL A 108 -18.11 2.36 -13.75
N LEU A 109 -17.73 1.13 -13.44
CA LEU A 109 -18.41 -0.07 -13.95
C LEU A 109 -19.55 -0.52 -13.04
N LYS A 110 -19.33 -0.48 -11.72
CA LYS A 110 -20.28 -0.94 -10.69
C LYS A 110 -20.13 -0.11 -9.43
N VAL A 111 -21.21 0.08 -8.69
CA VAL A 111 -21.22 0.69 -7.35
C VAL A 111 -21.94 -0.28 -6.41
N PHE A 112 -21.35 -0.57 -5.26
CA PHE A 112 -21.83 -1.58 -4.31
C PHE A 112 -22.46 -0.98 -3.05
N VAL A 113 -22.37 0.33 -2.87
CA VAL A 113 -22.80 1.04 -1.66
C VAL A 113 -23.78 2.16 -2.00
N ASN A 114 -24.63 2.50 -1.03
CA ASN A 114 -25.59 3.59 -1.09
C ASN A 114 -25.34 4.59 0.04
N GLU A 115 -25.97 5.76 -0.07
CA GLU A 115 -25.99 6.75 1.00
C GLU A 115 -26.66 6.17 2.26
N GLY A 116 -26.02 6.34 3.40
CA GLY A 116 -26.44 5.78 4.69
C GLY A 116 -25.83 4.43 5.04
N ASP A 117 -25.18 3.73 4.11
CA ASP A 117 -24.59 2.42 4.38
C ASP A 117 -23.40 2.53 5.33
N THR A 118 -23.27 1.57 6.25
CA THR A 118 -22.07 1.42 7.08
C THR A 118 -21.17 0.38 6.45
N VAL A 119 -19.93 0.79 6.14
CA VAL A 119 -18.90 -0.05 5.53
C VAL A 119 -17.79 -0.32 6.54
N GLN A 120 -17.12 -1.46 6.40
CA GLN A 120 -15.92 -1.83 7.15
C GLN A 120 -14.67 -1.69 6.27
N LYS A 121 -13.51 -1.51 6.90
CA LYS A 121 -12.22 -1.51 6.19
C LYS A 121 -12.10 -2.76 5.30
N GLY A 122 -11.88 -2.53 4.00
CA GLY A 122 -11.73 -3.60 3.01
C GLY A 122 -13.01 -3.96 2.25
N ASP A 123 -14.18 -3.42 2.63
CA ASP A 123 -15.42 -3.63 1.88
C ASP A 123 -15.35 -3.02 0.49
N ASN A 124 -15.91 -3.70 -0.51
CA ASN A 124 -15.92 -3.20 -1.88
C ASN A 124 -16.90 -2.01 -2.00
N LEU A 125 -16.43 -0.88 -2.53
CA LEU A 125 -17.25 0.32 -2.72
C LEU A 125 -17.76 0.43 -4.15
N PHE A 126 -16.85 0.34 -5.12
CA PHE A 126 -17.16 0.41 -6.55
C PHE A 126 -16.03 -0.18 -7.38
N VAL A 127 -16.28 -0.40 -8.68
CA VAL A 127 -15.28 -0.84 -9.66
C VAL A 127 -15.01 0.28 -10.65
N LEU A 128 -13.74 0.61 -10.85
CA LEU A 128 -13.27 1.60 -11.79
C LEU A 128 -12.46 0.93 -12.90
N GLU A 129 -12.87 1.10 -14.15
CA GLU A 129 -12.05 0.77 -15.30
C GLU A 129 -11.11 1.94 -15.60
N ALA A 130 -9.80 1.67 -15.58
CA ALA A 130 -8.79 2.63 -16.01
C ALA A 130 -7.67 1.88 -16.72
N MET A 131 -7.13 2.46 -17.79
CA MET A 131 -6.06 1.84 -18.58
C MET A 131 -6.36 0.39 -19.04
N LYS A 132 -7.62 0.10 -19.37
CA LYS A 132 -8.13 -1.25 -19.75
C LYS A 132 -8.05 -2.31 -18.63
N MET A 133 -7.93 -1.88 -17.38
CA MET A 133 -7.93 -2.75 -16.21
C MET A 133 -9.05 -2.36 -15.25
N GLU A 134 -9.72 -3.36 -14.70
CA GLU A 134 -10.72 -3.18 -13.64
C GLU A 134 -10.06 -3.10 -12.28
N ASN A 135 -10.32 -2.02 -11.55
CA ASN A 135 -9.81 -1.80 -10.20
C ASN A 135 -10.97 -1.79 -9.22
N ILE A 136 -10.95 -2.72 -8.26
CA ILE A 136 -11.93 -2.76 -7.17
C ILE A 136 -11.46 -1.79 -6.09
N ILE A 137 -12.22 -0.71 -5.90
CA ILE A 137 -11.95 0.27 -4.86
C ILE A 137 -12.64 -0.16 -3.58
N LYS A 138 -11.87 -0.29 -2.50
CA LYS A 138 -12.36 -0.76 -1.20
C LYS A 138 -12.36 0.35 -0.16
N ALA A 139 -13.16 0.18 0.89
CA ALA A 139 -13.23 1.12 1.99
C ALA A 139 -11.89 1.15 2.76
N PRO A 140 -11.33 2.34 3.00
CA PRO A 140 -10.04 2.48 3.66
C PRO A 140 -10.12 2.24 5.18
N ALA A 141 -11.30 2.47 5.77
CA ALA A 141 -11.60 2.37 7.17
C ALA A 141 -13.10 2.10 7.34
N SER A 142 -13.51 1.69 8.55
CA SER A 142 -14.92 1.57 8.87
C SER A 142 -15.56 2.96 8.98
N ALA A 143 -16.66 3.19 8.25
CA ALA A 143 -17.28 4.50 8.11
C ALA A 143 -18.76 4.38 7.68
N THR A 144 -19.51 5.47 7.80
CA THR A 144 -20.87 5.59 7.24
C THR A 144 -20.80 6.43 5.97
N VAL A 145 -21.35 5.92 4.87
CA VAL A 145 -21.42 6.64 3.60
C VAL A 145 -22.40 7.81 3.73
N LYS A 146 -21.92 9.03 3.60
CA LYS A 146 -22.76 10.24 3.61
C LYS A 146 -23.30 10.60 2.23
N SER A 147 -22.53 10.35 1.18
CA SER A 147 -22.97 10.62 -0.19
C SER A 147 -22.30 9.73 -1.21
N VAL A 148 -23.01 9.39 -2.28
CA VAL A 148 -22.49 8.64 -3.43
C VAL A 148 -22.72 9.47 -4.69
N ARG A 149 -21.64 10.03 -5.24
CA ARG A 149 -21.67 10.98 -6.37
C ARG A 149 -21.38 10.35 -7.72
N ILE A 150 -21.44 9.01 -7.80
CA ILE A 150 -21.16 8.24 -9.00
C ILE A 150 -22.25 7.20 -9.25
N LYS A 151 -22.44 6.87 -10.53
CA LYS A 151 -23.26 5.73 -10.98
C LYS A 151 -22.51 4.92 -12.05
N PRO A 152 -22.89 3.63 -12.25
CA PRO A 152 -22.37 2.85 -13.36
C PRO A 152 -22.51 3.57 -14.70
N GLY A 153 -21.44 3.59 -15.48
CA GLY A 153 -21.34 4.30 -16.77
C GLY A 153 -20.76 5.72 -16.67
N ASP A 154 -20.57 6.27 -15.47
CA ASP A 154 -19.98 7.60 -15.33
C ASP A 154 -18.49 7.60 -15.65
N LYS A 155 -18.05 8.64 -16.39
CA LYS A 155 -16.63 8.96 -16.54
C LYS A 155 -16.23 9.92 -15.44
N VAL A 156 -15.13 9.62 -14.76
CA VAL A 156 -14.61 10.41 -13.65
C VAL A 156 -13.21 10.90 -14.00
N GLU A 157 -12.88 12.11 -13.56
CA GLU A 157 -11.56 12.71 -13.71
C GLU A 157 -10.77 12.58 -12.41
N LYS A 158 -9.43 12.69 -12.50
CA LYS A 158 -8.60 12.68 -11.29
C LYS A 158 -9.02 13.81 -10.34
N GLY A 159 -9.21 13.48 -9.06
CA GLY A 159 -9.56 14.42 -8.00
C GLY A 159 -11.08 14.65 -7.83
N THR A 160 -11.92 14.14 -8.71
CA THR A 160 -13.38 14.21 -8.56
C THR A 160 -13.83 13.46 -7.32
N VAL A 161 -14.63 14.08 -6.44
CA VAL A 161 -15.20 13.40 -5.27
C VAL A 161 -16.23 12.38 -5.72
N LEU A 162 -16.05 11.13 -5.31
CA LEU A 162 -16.88 9.98 -5.68
C LEU A 162 -17.78 9.55 -4.51
N ILE A 163 -17.23 9.42 -3.31
CA ILE A 163 -17.98 9.00 -2.11
C ILE A 163 -17.57 9.90 -0.94
N GLY A 164 -18.54 10.43 -0.22
CA GLY A 164 -18.31 11.14 1.05
C GLY A 164 -18.60 10.24 2.24
N PHE A 165 -17.79 10.35 3.29
CA PHE A 165 -17.93 9.61 4.56
C PHE A 165 -18.12 10.57 5.74
#